data_AF-A0A964WYK0-F1
#
_entry.id   AF-A0A964WYK0-F1
#
_cell.length_a   1.000
_cell.length_b   1.000
_cell.length_c   1.000
_cell.angle_alpha   90.00
_cell.angle_beta   90.00
_cell.angle_gamma   90.00
#
_symmetry.space_group_name_H-M   'P 1'
#
loop_
_entity.id
_entity.type
_entity.pdbx_description
1 polymer ?
#
loop_
_entity_poly.entity_id
_entity_poly.type
_entity_poly.pdbx_seq_one_letter_code
_entity_poly.pdbx_strand_id
1 'polypeptide(L)'
;MRKFKKKKKIFDVYSQNLKWIKEKTNAKFKVEFDKGVLCPLCLEVFLESDLNPSSENYLTLEHNPPKSLGGKDNILTCKECNNKSGHKTDVELLTYLLEQDFKSFSPNSEHRTKLENSQGSKVTADLSFDNEGKMTFNLQTKYSNPKDFDNFLASEERGFFPIEGEFGKYATRKFQFNMKIPDKGNMRLASIALLKIGYLLGFEKYGHIFLFNQNLDIVREQILNPEKEIITDPFWINYEFPEMYVGANTINKPKELICFLNTFVLKTKSREAQISIAFPGYNKEDAEIYKNIKKILCSNKGGTSDMEVTTFEPFLDLKDENRVFSSAIIWDKKKSAHNSVRPQ
;
A
#
# COMPACT_ATOMS: atom_id res chain seq x y z
N MET A 1 28.94 3.83 4.86
CA MET A 1 28.91 4.30 6.26
C MET A 1 27.54 4.80 6.75
N ARG A 2 26.86 5.76 6.10
CA ARG A 2 25.56 6.32 6.54
C ARG A 2 24.42 5.28 6.67
N LYS A 3 24.25 4.41 5.67
CA LYS A 3 23.22 3.34 5.68
C LYS A 3 23.43 2.32 6.81
N PHE A 4 24.67 1.91 7.05
CA PHE A 4 25.00 0.99 8.15
C PHE A 4 24.64 1.58 9.51
N LYS A 5 25.01 2.85 9.77
CA LYS A 5 24.62 3.56 11.00
C LYS A 5 23.09 3.59 11.19
N LYS A 6 22.32 3.82 10.12
CA LYS A 6 20.84 3.77 10.16
C LYS A 6 20.33 2.37 10.52
N LYS A 7 20.80 1.34 9.82
CA LYS A 7 20.43 -0.05 10.12
C LYS A 7 20.72 -0.43 11.57
N LYS A 8 21.93 -0.11 12.05
CA LYS A 8 22.36 -0.40 13.42
C LYS A 8 21.45 0.27 14.46
N LYS A 9 21.11 1.55 14.26
CA LYS A 9 20.18 2.26 15.14
C LYS A 9 18.79 1.59 15.21
N ILE A 10 18.25 1.15 14.06
CA ILE A 10 16.94 0.46 14.03
C ILE A 10 17.07 -0.92 14.70
N PHE A 11 18.15 -1.65 14.41
CA PHE A 11 18.44 -2.94 15.01
C PHE A 11 18.51 -2.86 16.53
N ASP A 12 19.18 -1.84 17.08
CA ASP A 12 19.32 -1.68 18.53
C ASP A 12 17.96 -1.47 19.21
N VAL A 13 17.09 -0.64 18.63
CA VAL A 13 15.73 -0.42 19.14
C VAL A 13 14.91 -1.72 19.09
N TYR A 14 14.93 -2.39 17.94
CA TYR A 14 14.19 -3.63 17.73
C TYR A 14 14.71 -4.77 18.60
N SER A 15 16.02 -4.90 18.75
CA SER A 15 16.63 -5.94 19.58
C SER A 15 16.33 -5.73 21.05
N GLN A 16 16.33 -4.49 21.53
CA GLN A 16 15.94 -4.19 22.91
C GLN A 16 14.46 -4.50 23.14
N ASN A 17 13.59 -4.12 22.20
CA ASN A 17 12.17 -4.42 22.24
C ASN A 17 11.90 -5.94 22.29
N LEU A 18 12.59 -6.74 21.47
CA LEU A 18 12.47 -8.20 21.48
C LEU A 18 13.01 -8.83 22.77
N LYS A 19 14.12 -8.30 23.29
CA LYS A 19 14.71 -8.74 24.56
C LYS A 19 13.71 -8.62 25.72
N TRP A 20 13.06 -7.46 25.86
CA TRP A 20 12.04 -7.27 26.89
C TRP A 20 10.87 -8.25 26.78
N ILE A 21 10.47 -8.62 25.55
CA ILE A 21 9.45 -9.65 25.35
C ILE A 21 9.97 -11.01 25.77
N LYS A 22 11.20 -11.38 25.39
CA LYS A 22 11.83 -12.65 25.78
C LYS A 22 11.93 -12.80 27.30
N GLU A 23 12.27 -11.72 28.01
CA GLU A 23 12.42 -11.73 29.47
C GLU A 23 11.08 -11.80 30.22
N LYS A 24 10.01 -11.24 29.66
CA LYS A 24 8.68 -11.13 30.29
C LYS A 24 7.70 -12.20 29.83
N THR A 25 8.10 -13.08 28.91
CA THR A 25 7.26 -14.15 28.36
C THR A 25 8.04 -15.46 28.28
N ASN A 26 7.33 -16.56 28.04
CA ASN A 26 7.94 -17.86 27.76
C ASN A 26 8.17 -18.07 26.24
N ALA A 27 8.39 -17.00 25.48
CA ALA A 27 8.61 -17.09 24.04
C ALA A 27 9.87 -17.91 23.74
N LYS A 28 9.70 -18.98 22.95
CA LYS A 28 10.80 -19.84 22.51
C LYS A 28 11.19 -19.48 21.08
N PHE A 29 12.49 -19.37 20.85
CA PHE A 29 13.05 -19.10 19.53
C PHE A 29 13.85 -20.32 19.06
N LYS A 30 13.98 -20.50 17.74
CA LYS A 30 14.76 -21.61 17.16
C LYS A 30 16.25 -21.55 17.52
N VAL A 31 16.74 -20.35 17.79
CA VAL A 31 18.15 -20.07 18.09
C VAL A 31 18.18 -19.24 19.37
N GLU A 32 19.14 -19.53 20.25
CA GLU A 32 19.42 -18.69 21.42
C GLU A 32 20.27 -17.49 21.02
N PHE A 33 19.89 -16.31 21.51
CA PHE A 33 20.58 -15.06 21.25
C PHE A 33 20.41 -14.11 22.44
N ASP A 34 21.43 -13.27 22.67
CA ASP A 34 21.36 -12.11 23.58
C ASP A 34 20.78 -10.88 22.85
N LYS A 35 21.27 -10.62 21.63
CA LYS A 35 20.79 -9.54 20.75
C LYS A 35 20.37 -10.10 19.41
N GLY A 36 19.14 -9.82 19.02
CA GLY A 36 18.57 -10.27 17.77
C GLY A 36 17.25 -9.56 17.48
N VAL A 37 16.82 -9.61 16.23
CA VAL A 37 15.56 -9.07 15.75
C VAL A 37 14.82 -10.13 14.94
N LEU A 38 13.49 -10.12 14.98
CA LEU A 38 12.71 -10.94 14.05
C LEU A 38 12.53 -10.17 12.75
N CYS A 39 12.72 -10.84 11.61
CA CYS A 39 12.15 -10.33 10.37
C CYS A 39 10.62 -10.38 10.50
N PRO A 40 9.88 -9.26 10.30
CA PRO A 40 8.43 -9.24 10.51
C PRO A 40 7.67 -10.14 9.54
N LEU A 41 8.28 -10.53 8.41
CA LEU A 41 7.63 -11.33 7.38
C LEU A 41 7.83 -12.83 7.59
N CYS A 42 9.07 -13.29 7.77
CA CYS A 42 9.37 -14.72 7.95
C CYS A 42 9.54 -15.18 9.40
N LEU A 43 9.58 -14.25 10.36
CA LEU A 43 9.79 -14.52 11.79
C LEU A 43 11.11 -15.22 12.12
N GLU A 44 12.07 -15.27 11.20
CA GLU A 44 13.42 -15.75 11.49
C GLU A 44 14.20 -14.70 12.29
N VAL A 45 15.07 -15.19 13.18
CA VAL A 45 15.95 -14.36 14.02
C VAL A 45 17.18 -13.94 13.22
N PHE A 46 17.49 -12.65 13.28
CA PHE A 46 18.71 -12.08 12.72
C PHE A 46 19.53 -11.40 13.80
N LEU A 47 20.83 -11.62 13.77
CA LEU A 47 21.80 -11.08 14.72
C LEU A 47 22.46 -9.81 14.15
N GLU A 48 23.27 -9.15 14.98
CA GLU A 48 23.98 -7.94 14.57
C GLU A 48 24.93 -8.19 13.40
N SER A 49 25.52 -9.39 13.32
CA SER A 49 26.35 -9.82 12.19
C SER A 49 25.61 -9.75 10.85
N ASP A 50 24.30 -9.97 10.87
CA ASP A 50 23.44 -9.96 9.68
C ASP A 50 23.10 -8.55 9.20
N LEU A 51 23.63 -7.50 9.82
CA LEU A 51 23.60 -6.15 9.25
C LEU A 51 24.53 -6.02 8.04
N ASN A 52 25.54 -6.88 7.97
CA ASN A 52 26.55 -6.91 6.92
C ASN A 52 26.11 -7.79 5.73
N PRO A 53 26.38 -7.38 4.48
CA PRO A 53 26.03 -8.16 3.29
C PRO A 53 26.84 -9.46 3.08
N SER A 54 27.56 -9.95 4.09
CA SER A 54 28.46 -11.10 3.98
C SER A 54 27.74 -12.44 4.04
N SER A 55 26.51 -12.48 4.55
CA SER A 55 25.64 -13.67 4.50
C SER A 55 24.75 -13.64 3.25
N GLU A 56 24.29 -14.82 2.82
CA GLU A 56 23.38 -14.95 1.68
C GLU A 56 22.05 -14.18 1.91
N ASN A 57 21.55 -14.25 3.14
CA ASN A 57 20.38 -13.52 3.62
C ASN A 57 20.76 -12.64 4.81
N TYR A 58 20.71 -11.33 4.62
CA TYR A 58 21.06 -10.31 5.60
C TYR A 58 19.94 -9.29 5.77
N LEU A 59 19.98 -8.50 6.84
CA LEU A 59 18.99 -7.45 7.11
C LEU A 59 19.15 -6.26 6.16
N THR A 60 18.05 -5.88 5.52
CA THR A 60 17.93 -4.75 4.59
C THR A 60 17.00 -3.68 5.15
N LEU A 61 17.12 -2.45 4.62
CA LEU A 61 16.16 -1.39 4.93
C LEU A 61 15.00 -1.50 3.93
N GLU A 62 13.81 -1.77 4.43
CA GLU A 62 12.57 -1.83 3.66
C GLU A 62 11.98 -0.43 3.54
N HIS A 63 11.70 0.02 2.32
CA HIS A 63 10.91 1.23 2.11
C HIS A 63 9.44 0.87 2.26
N ASN A 64 8.76 1.49 3.22
CA ASN A 64 7.34 1.23 3.44
C ASN A 64 6.56 2.55 3.66
N PRO A 65 5.60 2.92 2.78
CA PRO A 65 5.34 2.36 1.44
C PRO A 65 6.59 2.31 0.52
N PRO A 66 6.50 1.73 -0.69
CA PRO A 66 7.61 1.78 -1.65
C PRO A 66 8.10 3.21 -1.88
N LYS A 67 9.41 3.37 -2.14
CA LYS A 67 10.02 4.69 -2.36
C LYS A 67 9.33 5.49 -3.47
N SER A 68 8.92 4.81 -4.54
CA SER A 68 8.17 5.40 -5.66
C SER A 68 6.82 5.99 -5.26
N LEU A 69 6.28 5.58 -4.12
CA LEU A 69 5.01 6.04 -3.54
C LEU A 69 5.21 6.90 -2.28
N GLY A 70 6.42 7.43 -2.09
CA GLY A 70 6.74 8.39 -1.03
C GLY A 70 7.15 7.79 0.32
N GLY A 71 7.34 6.46 0.41
CA GLY A 71 7.68 5.85 1.70
C GLY A 71 9.15 5.93 2.09
N LYS A 72 9.40 5.57 3.36
CA LYS A 72 10.69 5.74 4.05
C LYS A 72 11.27 4.40 4.44
N ASP A 73 12.59 4.34 4.54
CA ASP A 73 13.35 3.12 4.79
C ASP A 73 13.61 2.87 6.28
N ASN A 74 12.54 2.70 7.07
CA ASN A 74 12.59 2.66 8.55
C ASN A 74 12.42 1.27 9.17
N ILE A 75 12.23 0.23 8.36
CA ILE A 75 11.96 -1.12 8.84
C ILE A 75 13.10 -2.04 8.41
N LEU A 76 13.46 -3.01 9.26
CA LEU A 76 14.41 -4.06 8.93
C LEU A 76 13.65 -5.32 8.50
N THR A 77 13.90 -5.77 7.27
CA THR A 77 13.44 -7.05 6.72
C THR A 77 14.64 -7.81 6.17
N CYS A 78 14.59 -9.15 6.17
CA CYS A 78 15.64 -9.92 5.53
C CYS A 78 15.60 -9.73 4.01
N LYS A 79 16.77 -9.80 3.37
CA LYS A 79 16.94 -9.61 1.92
C LYS A 79 16.00 -10.53 1.13
N GLU A 80 15.87 -11.78 1.55
CA GLU A 80 15.01 -12.74 0.88
C GLU A 80 13.54 -12.29 0.87
N CYS A 81 13.02 -11.87 2.02
CA CYS A 81 11.64 -11.36 2.11
C CYS A 81 11.47 -10.06 1.33
N ASN A 82 12.39 -9.11 1.47
CA ASN A 82 12.34 -7.83 0.74
C ASN A 82 12.30 -8.07 -0.78
N ASN A 83 13.15 -8.98 -1.28
CA ASN A 83 13.22 -9.30 -2.70
C ASN A 83 11.99 -10.07 -3.21
N LYS A 84 11.60 -11.15 -2.51
CA LYS A 84 10.51 -12.04 -2.95
C LYS A 84 9.14 -11.41 -2.81
N SER A 85 8.89 -10.73 -1.69
CA SER A 85 7.56 -10.18 -1.36
C SER A 85 7.32 -8.74 -1.83
N GLY A 86 8.38 -7.97 -2.15
CA GLY A 86 8.27 -6.56 -2.54
C GLY A 86 8.28 -6.32 -4.04
N HIS A 87 9.23 -6.89 -4.79
CA HIS A 87 9.48 -6.42 -6.16
C HIS A 87 8.29 -6.57 -7.12
N LYS A 88 7.55 -7.67 -7.05
CA LYS A 88 6.41 -7.88 -7.96
C LYS A 88 5.19 -7.05 -7.52
N THR A 89 4.78 -7.18 -6.27
CA THR A 89 3.57 -6.53 -5.74
C THR A 89 3.70 -5.00 -5.69
N ASP A 90 4.88 -4.45 -5.36
CA ASP A 90 5.11 -3.01 -5.33
C ASP A 90 5.05 -2.39 -6.73
N VAL A 91 5.53 -3.12 -7.76
CA VAL A 91 5.43 -2.70 -9.18
C VAL A 91 3.98 -2.73 -9.65
N GLU A 92 3.22 -3.77 -9.29
CA GLU A 92 1.81 -3.87 -9.62
C GLU A 92 0.97 -2.77 -8.95
N LEU A 93 1.28 -2.42 -7.69
CA LEU A 93 0.62 -1.31 -6.99
C LEU A 93 0.90 0.03 -7.69
N LEU A 94 2.16 0.32 -8.01
CA LEU A 94 2.52 1.55 -8.72
C LEU A 94 1.81 1.60 -10.09
N THR A 95 1.83 0.49 -10.83
CA THR A 95 1.17 0.39 -12.13
C THR A 95 -0.32 0.66 -11.99
N TYR A 96 -0.98 -0.02 -11.07
CA TYR A 96 -2.41 0.17 -10.81
C TYR A 96 -2.75 1.63 -10.47
N LEU A 97 -1.98 2.28 -9.57
CA LEU A 97 -2.22 3.67 -9.20
C LEU A 97 -2.04 4.64 -10.37
N LEU A 98 -0.97 4.49 -11.16
CA LEU A 98 -0.75 5.33 -12.35
C LEU A 98 -1.83 5.13 -13.41
N GLU A 99 -2.36 3.91 -13.55
CA GLU A 99 -3.50 3.65 -14.43
C GLU A 99 -4.78 4.31 -13.93
N GLN A 100 -5.05 4.29 -12.62
CA GLN A 100 -6.21 4.99 -12.06
C GLN A 100 -6.08 6.52 -12.20
N ASP A 101 -4.89 7.06 -11.97
CA ASP A 101 -4.61 8.49 -12.17
C ASP A 101 -4.88 8.90 -13.62
N PHE A 102 -4.42 8.09 -14.58
CA PHE A 102 -4.67 8.33 -16.00
C PHE A 102 -6.15 8.18 -16.38
N LYS A 103 -6.82 7.11 -15.91
CA LYS A 103 -8.26 6.86 -16.16
C LYS A 103 -9.16 7.95 -15.59
N SER A 104 -8.73 8.60 -14.51
CA SER A 104 -9.42 9.72 -13.87
C SER A 104 -9.03 11.09 -14.43
N PHE A 105 -8.18 11.14 -15.47
CA PHE A 105 -7.68 12.38 -16.06
C PHE A 105 -6.97 13.29 -15.03
N SER A 106 -6.28 12.68 -14.07
CA SER A 106 -5.59 13.42 -13.01
C SER A 106 -4.43 14.25 -13.57
N PRO A 107 -4.18 15.46 -13.05
CA PRO A 107 -3.04 16.28 -13.45
C PRO A 107 -1.71 15.56 -13.30
N ASN A 108 -0.76 15.82 -14.20
CA ASN A 108 0.58 15.22 -14.21
C ASN A 108 0.58 13.69 -14.37
N SER A 109 -0.56 13.07 -14.70
CA SER A 109 -0.61 11.68 -15.13
C SER A 109 -0.06 11.56 -16.55
N GLU A 110 0.72 10.52 -16.80
CA GLU A 110 1.35 10.25 -18.09
C GLU A 110 1.11 8.80 -18.51
N HIS A 111 0.80 8.59 -19.77
CA HIS A 111 0.64 7.24 -20.31
C HIS A 111 1.10 7.14 -21.76
N ARG A 112 1.94 6.14 -22.03
CA ARG A 112 2.35 5.77 -23.40
C ARG A 112 1.38 4.77 -23.98
N THR A 113 0.74 5.11 -25.09
CA THR A 113 -0.21 4.25 -25.79
C THR A 113 -0.01 4.28 -27.31
N LYS A 114 -0.81 3.49 -28.02
CA LYS A 114 -0.93 3.55 -29.47
C LYS A 114 -2.26 4.20 -29.83
N LEU A 115 -2.21 5.19 -30.71
CA LEU A 115 -3.38 5.78 -31.35
C LEU A 115 -3.53 5.12 -32.72
N GLU A 116 -4.77 4.77 -33.07
CA GLU A 116 -5.10 4.17 -34.36
C GLU A 116 -6.14 5.04 -35.07
N ASN A 117 -5.83 5.54 -36.27
CA ASN A 117 -6.78 6.32 -37.05
C ASN A 117 -7.82 5.42 -37.76
N SER A 118 -8.80 6.03 -38.44
CA SER A 118 -9.83 5.31 -39.19
C SER A 118 -9.31 4.44 -40.34
N GLN A 119 -8.08 4.69 -40.80
CA GLN A 119 -7.40 3.95 -41.87
C GLN A 119 -6.53 2.80 -41.34
N GLY A 120 -6.48 2.59 -40.01
CA GLY A 120 -5.71 1.54 -39.37
C GLY A 120 -4.22 1.85 -39.16
N SER A 121 -3.77 3.07 -39.45
CA SER A 121 -2.40 3.52 -39.18
C SER A 121 -2.20 3.77 -37.69
N LYS A 122 -1.10 3.25 -37.14
CA LYS A 122 -0.81 3.24 -35.70
C LYS A 122 0.38 4.11 -35.36
N VAL A 123 0.19 5.05 -34.44
CA VAL A 123 1.26 5.91 -33.92
C VAL A 123 1.40 5.72 -32.42
N THR A 124 2.64 5.60 -31.94
CA THR A 124 2.94 5.63 -30.51
C THR A 124 2.84 7.07 -30.03
N ALA A 125 2.12 7.33 -28.95
CA ALA A 125 1.98 8.66 -28.37
C ALA A 125 2.14 8.61 -26.86
N ASP A 126 2.74 9.66 -26.31
CA ASP A 126 2.74 9.94 -24.86
C ASP A 126 1.61 10.92 -24.58
N LEU A 127 0.66 10.52 -23.74
CA LEU A 127 -0.46 11.34 -23.31
C LEU A 127 -0.18 11.87 -21.92
N SER A 128 -0.51 13.13 -21.69
CA SER A 128 -0.39 13.78 -20.38
C SER A 128 -1.53 14.76 -20.15
N PHE A 129 -1.86 15.00 -18.88
CA PHE A 129 -2.83 16.00 -18.45
C PHE A 129 -2.14 17.05 -17.61
N ASP A 130 -2.43 18.33 -17.84
CA ASP A 130 -1.98 19.40 -16.96
C ASP A 130 -3.00 19.71 -15.84
N ASN A 131 -2.70 20.72 -15.03
CA ASN A 131 -3.55 21.15 -13.91
C ASN A 131 -4.87 21.78 -14.35
N GLU A 132 -5.01 22.18 -15.62
CA GLU A 132 -6.23 22.74 -16.21
C GLU A 132 -7.08 21.66 -16.91
N GLY A 133 -6.64 20.40 -16.87
CA GLY A 133 -7.30 19.28 -17.55
C GLY A 133 -7.03 19.23 -19.05
N LYS A 134 -6.09 20.02 -19.56
CA LYS A 134 -5.71 19.98 -20.97
C LYS A 134 -4.89 18.73 -21.23
N MET A 135 -5.38 17.92 -22.15
CA MET A 135 -4.69 16.73 -22.63
C MET A 135 -3.68 17.12 -23.72
N THR A 136 -2.44 16.66 -23.57
CA THR A 136 -1.38 16.81 -24.58
C THR A 136 -1.01 15.44 -25.15
N PHE A 137 -1.03 15.33 -26.49
CA PHE A 137 -0.56 14.16 -27.23
C PHE A 137 0.81 14.45 -27.84
N ASN A 138 1.84 13.77 -27.35
CA ASN A 138 3.18 13.82 -27.93
C ASN A 138 3.41 12.60 -28.80
N LEU A 139 3.18 12.74 -30.11
CA LEU A 139 3.39 11.68 -31.09
C LEU A 139 4.89 11.35 -31.20
N GLN A 140 5.22 10.06 -31.09
CA GLN A 140 6.59 9.58 -31.01
C GLN A 140 7.03 8.97 -32.34
N THR A 141 7.68 9.76 -33.20
CA THR A 141 8.24 9.28 -34.48
C THR A 141 9.20 8.09 -34.30
N LYS A 142 10.11 8.17 -33.33
CA LYS A 142 11.12 7.12 -33.07
C LYS A 142 10.52 5.75 -32.73
N TYR A 143 9.36 5.72 -32.09
CA TYR A 143 8.70 4.49 -31.62
C TYR A 143 7.50 4.10 -32.50
N SER A 144 7.37 4.73 -33.67
CA SER A 144 6.30 4.49 -34.63
C SER A 144 6.89 3.99 -35.96
N ASN A 145 6.09 3.27 -36.73
CA ASN A 145 6.48 2.98 -38.11
C ASN A 145 6.42 4.30 -38.91
N PRO A 146 7.47 4.69 -39.67
CA PRO A 146 7.47 5.96 -40.39
C PRO A 146 6.28 6.13 -41.34
N LYS A 147 5.89 5.06 -42.06
CA LYS A 147 4.75 5.12 -42.99
C LYS A 147 3.43 5.33 -42.25
N ASP A 148 3.24 4.63 -41.13
CA ASP A 148 2.03 4.79 -40.31
C ASP A 148 1.98 6.16 -39.65
N PHE A 149 3.13 6.72 -39.26
CA PHE A 149 3.23 8.06 -38.70
C PHE A 149 2.79 9.12 -39.72
N ASP A 150 3.32 9.06 -40.94
CA ASP A 150 2.97 9.98 -42.02
C ASP A 150 1.49 9.87 -42.39
N ASN A 151 0.97 8.64 -42.53
CA ASN A 151 -0.45 8.39 -42.80
C ASN A 151 -1.36 8.88 -41.66
N PHE A 152 -0.92 8.73 -40.41
CA PHE A 152 -1.67 9.23 -39.26
C PHE A 152 -1.78 10.77 -39.30
N LEU A 153 -0.69 11.48 -39.56
CA LEU A 153 -0.72 12.93 -39.75
C LEU A 153 -1.58 13.36 -40.95
N ALA A 154 -1.55 12.60 -42.05
CA ALA A 154 -2.34 12.87 -43.24
C ALA A 154 -3.86 12.67 -43.05
N SER A 155 -4.28 11.93 -42.01
CA SER A 155 -5.69 11.75 -41.66
C SER A 155 -6.35 12.95 -40.95
N GLU A 156 -5.63 14.08 -40.86
CA GLU A 156 -6.16 15.34 -40.35
C GLU A 156 -7.35 15.83 -41.19
N GLU A 157 -8.54 15.90 -40.58
CA GLU A 157 -9.71 16.53 -41.17
C GLU A 157 -9.72 18.02 -40.83
N ARG A 158 -9.93 18.89 -41.83
CA ARG A 158 -10.15 20.32 -41.58
C ARG A 158 -11.63 20.56 -41.29
N GLY A 159 -11.95 20.90 -40.04
CA GLY A 159 -13.26 21.42 -39.67
C GLY A 159 -13.42 22.89 -40.09
N PHE A 160 -14.62 23.25 -40.54
CA PHE A 160 -15.00 24.64 -40.80
C PHE A 160 -15.96 25.08 -39.68
N PHE A 161 -15.58 26.11 -38.91
CA PHE A 161 -16.49 26.77 -37.98
C PHE A 161 -17.13 27.97 -38.70
N PRO A 162 -18.43 27.95 -39.03
CA PRO A 162 -19.12 29.15 -39.45
C PRO A 162 -19.39 30.00 -38.21
N ILE A 163 -18.60 31.06 -38.02
CA ILE A 163 -19.02 32.17 -37.16
C ILE A 163 -19.81 33.10 -38.09
N GLU A 164 -21.08 33.34 -37.78
CA GLU A 164 -21.88 34.33 -38.52
C GLU A 164 -21.16 35.69 -38.49
N GLY A 165 -20.72 36.16 -39.65
CA GLY A 165 -20.22 37.53 -39.84
C GLY A 165 -18.81 37.68 -40.39
N GLU A 166 -17.92 36.70 -40.26
CA GLU A 166 -16.56 36.77 -40.84
C GLU A 166 -16.16 35.45 -41.51
N PHE A 167 -16.16 35.44 -42.84
CA PHE A 167 -15.53 34.39 -43.63
C PHE A 167 -14.01 34.44 -43.44
N GLY A 168 -13.50 33.79 -42.38
CA GLY A 168 -12.08 33.48 -42.32
C GLY A 168 -11.48 33.21 -40.95
N LYS A 169 -10.78 32.06 -40.90
CA LYS A 169 -9.51 31.82 -40.19
C LYS A 169 -9.50 31.25 -38.76
N TYR A 170 -10.40 30.33 -38.46
CA TYR A 170 -10.04 29.26 -37.52
C TYR A 170 -10.33 27.90 -38.15
N ALA A 171 -9.35 27.37 -38.90
CA ALA A 171 -9.38 25.98 -39.34
C ALA A 171 -9.13 25.10 -38.11
N THR A 172 -10.20 24.59 -37.50
CA THR A 172 -10.06 23.60 -36.44
C THR A 172 -9.58 22.30 -37.06
N ARG A 173 -8.44 21.80 -36.60
CA ARG A 173 -7.92 20.49 -37.03
C ARG A 173 -8.62 19.42 -36.23
N LYS A 174 -9.20 18.44 -36.90
CA LYS A 174 -9.89 17.31 -36.26
C LYS A 174 -9.12 16.04 -36.59
N PHE A 175 -8.73 15.31 -35.56
CA PHE A 175 -8.21 13.96 -35.68
C PHE A 175 -9.25 13.00 -35.11
N GLN A 176 -9.51 11.91 -35.85
CA GLN A 176 -10.32 10.79 -35.37
C GLN A 176 -9.40 9.61 -35.12
N PHE A 177 -9.35 9.15 -33.88
CA PHE A 177 -8.53 8.00 -33.50
C PHE A 177 -9.18 7.21 -32.37
N ASN A 178 -8.84 5.94 -32.33
CA ASN A 178 -9.12 5.05 -31.22
C ASN A 178 -7.88 4.93 -30.35
N MET A 179 -8.10 4.78 -29.04
CA MET A 179 -7.06 4.57 -28.06
C MET A 179 -7.47 3.44 -27.12
N LYS A 180 -6.55 2.53 -26.84
CA LYS A 180 -6.74 1.55 -25.77
C LYS A 180 -6.41 2.19 -24.43
N ILE A 181 -7.40 2.24 -23.54
CA ILE A 181 -7.20 2.64 -22.15
C ILE A 181 -6.31 1.58 -21.46
N PRO A 182 -5.32 2.00 -20.65
CA PRO A 182 -4.48 1.05 -19.93
C PRO A 182 -5.29 0.12 -19.03
N ASP A 183 -4.94 -1.15 -19.03
CA ASP A 183 -5.52 -2.17 -18.16
C ASP A 183 -4.51 -3.30 -17.96
N LYS A 184 -3.36 -2.96 -17.40
CA LYS A 184 -2.24 -3.88 -17.17
C LYS A 184 -2.07 -4.23 -15.70
N GLY A 185 -2.49 -3.36 -14.80
CA GLY A 185 -2.30 -3.56 -13.36
C GLY A 185 -3.10 -4.74 -12.84
N ASN A 186 -2.42 -5.66 -12.15
CA ASN A 186 -3.10 -6.73 -11.43
C ASN A 186 -3.63 -6.20 -10.09
N MET A 187 -4.94 -5.91 -10.04
CA MET A 187 -5.61 -5.37 -8.85
C MET A 187 -5.40 -6.24 -7.60
N ARG A 188 -5.40 -7.57 -7.76
CA ARG A 188 -5.19 -8.51 -6.65
C ARG A 188 -3.79 -8.35 -6.05
N LEU A 189 -2.76 -8.29 -6.89
CA LEU A 189 -1.38 -8.09 -6.42
C LEU A 189 -1.19 -6.69 -5.82
N ALA A 190 -1.84 -5.67 -6.37
CA ALA A 190 -1.86 -4.32 -5.78
C ALA A 190 -2.50 -4.31 -4.39
N SER A 191 -3.61 -5.03 -4.18
CA SER A 191 -4.24 -5.15 -2.85
C SER A 191 -3.34 -5.86 -1.85
N ILE A 192 -2.57 -6.88 -2.27
CA ILE A 192 -1.61 -7.57 -1.39
C ILE A 192 -0.42 -6.66 -1.06
N ALA A 193 0.02 -5.81 -1.99
CA ALA A 193 1.03 -4.79 -1.71
C ALA A 193 0.55 -3.85 -0.60
N LEU A 194 -0.70 -3.40 -0.64
CA LEU A 194 -1.27 -2.55 0.40
C LEU A 194 -1.40 -3.27 1.74
N LEU A 195 -1.77 -4.56 1.72
CA LEU A 195 -1.78 -5.40 2.93
C LEU A 195 -0.38 -5.47 3.56
N LYS A 196 0.67 -5.70 2.75
CA LYS A 196 2.07 -5.67 3.20
C LYS A 196 2.42 -4.32 3.81
N ILE A 197 2.04 -3.22 3.16
CA ILE A 197 2.35 -1.87 3.64
C ILE A 197 1.73 -1.63 5.01
N GLY A 198 0.42 -1.87 5.16
CA GLY A 198 -0.27 -1.72 6.42
C GLY A 198 0.31 -2.62 7.51
N TYR A 199 0.70 -3.85 7.17
CA TYR A 199 1.25 -4.83 8.10
C TYR A 199 2.60 -4.36 8.67
N LEU A 200 3.49 -3.93 7.77
CA LEU A 200 4.81 -3.45 8.12
C LEU A 200 4.78 -2.12 8.89
N LEU A 201 3.85 -1.21 8.56
CA LEU A 201 3.62 0.00 9.37
C LEU A 201 3.12 -0.33 10.77
N GLY A 202 2.25 -1.34 10.89
CA GLY A 202 1.85 -1.89 12.18
C GLY A 202 3.06 -2.35 12.97
N PHE A 203 3.92 -3.18 12.38
CA PHE A 203 5.16 -3.63 13.04
C PHE A 203 6.09 -2.47 13.44
N GLU A 204 6.27 -1.45 12.57
CA GLU A 204 7.11 -0.28 12.89
C GLU A 204 6.64 0.44 14.16
N LYS A 205 5.33 0.46 14.42
CA LYS A 205 4.72 1.18 15.55
C LYS A 205 4.54 0.31 16.79
N TYR A 206 4.01 -0.89 16.62
CA TYR A 206 3.68 -1.80 17.72
C TYR A 206 4.87 -2.66 18.16
N GLY A 207 5.89 -2.84 17.32
CA GLY A 207 7.06 -3.65 17.61
C GLY A 207 6.79 -5.16 17.57
N HIS A 208 7.68 -5.93 18.20
CA HIS A 208 7.66 -7.39 18.08
C HIS A 208 6.43 -8.03 18.70
N ILE A 209 5.79 -7.41 19.70
CA ILE A 209 4.56 -7.96 20.31
C ILE A 209 3.42 -8.08 19.30
N PHE A 210 3.44 -7.29 18.22
CA PHE A 210 2.49 -7.40 17.12
C PHE A 210 2.67 -8.70 16.34
N LEU A 211 3.90 -9.20 16.22
CA LEU A 211 4.20 -10.44 15.49
C LEU A 211 3.61 -11.68 16.17
N PHE A 212 3.49 -11.64 17.50
CA PHE A 212 2.89 -12.71 18.32
C PHE A 212 1.36 -12.76 18.26
N ASN A 213 0.72 -11.88 17.48
CA ASN A 213 -0.67 -12.05 17.14
C ASN A 213 -0.83 -13.22 16.14
N GLN A 214 -1.39 -14.33 16.62
CA GLN A 214 -1.64 -15.54 15.81
C GLN A 214 -2.54 -15.28 14.59
N ASN A 215 -3.46 -14.31 14.67
CA ASN A 215 -4.34 -14.00 13.54
C ASN A 215 -3.62 -13.27 12.41
N LEU A 216 -2.37 -12.84 12.61
CA LEU A 216 -1.53 -12.28 11.57
C LEU A 216 -0.71 -13.33 10.83
N ASP A 217 -0.75 -14.61 11.24
CA ASP A 217 -0.09 -15.69 10.51
C ASP A 217 -0.63 -15.80 9.08
N ILE A 218 -1.96 -15.80 8.93
CA ILE A 218 -2.62 -15.84 7.61
C ILE A 218 -2.29 -14.61 6.74
N VAL A 219 -2.12 -13.44 7.38
CA VAL A 219 -1.71 -12.19 6.72
C VAL A 219 -0.28 -12.31 6.20
N ARG A 220 0.66 -12.77 7.04
CA ARG A 220 2.04 -13.03 6.64
C ARG A 220 2.12 -14.07 5.53
N GLU A 221 1.36 -15.15 5.64
CA GLU A 221 1.32 -16.21 4.63
C GLU A 221 0.87 -15.66 3.27
N GLN A 222 -0.17 -14.82 3.25
CA GLN A 222 -0.64 -14.15 2.04
C GLN A 222 0.40 -13.19 1.44
N ILE A 223 1.11 -12.42 2.28
CA ILE A 223 2.16 -11.49 1.82
C ILE A 223 3.35 -12.26 1.21
N LEU A 224 3.74 -13.38 1.82
CA LEU A 224 4.83 -14.24 1.32
C LEU A 224 4.45 -15.04 0.07
N ASN A 225 3.16 -15.27 -0.15
CA ASN A 225 2.63 -16.03 -1.28
C ASN A 225 1.59 -15.20 -2.06
N PRO A 226 1.98 -14.09 -2.71
CA PRO A 226 1.04 -13.12 -3.25
C PRO A 226 0.15 -13.68 -4.38
N GLU A 227 0.58 -14.73 -5.07
CA GLU A 227 -0.24 -15.39 -6.11
C GLU A 227 -1.30 -16.34 -5.54
N LYS A 228 -1.16 -16.76 -4.28
CA LYS A 228 -2.14 -17.66 -3.64
C LYS A 228 -3.35 -16.85 -3.16
N GLU A 229 -4.49 -17.52 -3.13
CA GLU A 229 -5.74 -16.96 -2.62
C GLU A 229 -6.00 -17.46 -1.20
N ILE A 230 -5.16 -17.03 -0.25
CA ILE A 230 -5.27 -17.40 1.16
C ILE A 230 -6.29 -16.48 1.86
N ILE A 231 -6.16 -15.17 1.62
CA ILE A 231 -7.15 -14.16 2.01
C ILE A 231 -7.85 -13.72 0.73
N THR A 232 -9.11 -14.12 0.56
CA THR A 232 -9.91 -13.83 -0.64
C THR A 232 -10.19 -12.33 -0.78
N ASP A 233 -10.43 -11.62 0.33
CA ASP A 233 -10.74 -10.18 0.34
C ASP A 233 -9.85 -9.41 1.34
N PRO A 234 -8.59 -9.05 1.00
CA PRO A 234 -7.76 -8.21 1.86
C PRO A 234 -8.41 -6.83 1.97
N PHE A 235 -8.83 -6.45 3.18
CA PHE A 235 -9.71 -5.31 3.33
C PHE A 235 -8.96 -3.98 3.48
N TRP A 236 -9.21 -3.08 2.54
CA TRP A 236 -8.96 -1.65 2.68
C TRP A 236 -10.27 -0.92 3.03
N ILE A 237 -10.23 0.09 3.88
CA ILE A 237 -11.35 1.03 4.03
C ILE A 237 -11.07 2.17 3.05
N ASN A 238 -11.89 2.29 2.01
CA ASN A 238 -11.85 3.43 1.09
C ASN A 238 -12.61 4.62 1.69
N TYR A 239 -12.05 5.16 2.77
CA TYR A 239 -12.55 6.34 3.47
C TYR A 239 -11.37 7.24 3.80
N GLU A 240 -11.51 8.53 3.54
CA GLU A 240 -10.51 9.53 3.87
C GLU A 240 -10.72 9.99 5.31
N PHE A 241 -10.01 9.34 6.23
CA PHE A 241 -9.99 9.71 7.63
C PHE A 241 -9.28 11.05 7.83
N PRO A 242 -9.67 11.83 8.85
CA PRO A 242 -8.91 13.01 9.28
C PRO A 242 -7.41 12.72 9.45
N GLU A 243 -6.56 13.71 9.17
CA GLU A 243 -5.08 13.56 9.19
C GLU A 243 -4.54 13.00 10.51
N MET A 244 -5.19 13.31 11.64
CA MET A 244 -4.85 12.79 12.97
C MET A 244 -4.94 11.26 13.11
N TYR A 245 -5.57 10.58 12.15
CA TYR A 245 -5.64 9.13 12.06
C TYR A 245 -4.63 8.53 11.08
N VAL A 246 -3.75 9.31 10.45
CA VAL A 246 -2.61 8.72 9.72
C VAL A 246 -1.65 8.07 10.72
N GLY A 247 -1.41 6.77 10.57
CA GLY A 247 -0.57 5.98 11.46
C GLY A 247 -1.28 4.74 12.00
N ALA A 248 -1.00 4.42 13.26
CA ALA A 248 -1.48 3.22 13.96
C ALA A 248 -2.75 3.54 14.77
N ASN A 249 -3.87 2.91 14.41
CA ASN A 249 -5.17 3.12 15.04
C ASN A 249 -5.87 1.79 15.39
N THR A 250 -7.02 1.92 16.05
CA THR A 250 -8.01 0.85 16.17
C THR A 250 -9.40 1.37 15.88
N ILE A 251 -10.23 0.50 15.34
CA ILE A 251 -11.68 0.61 15.42
C ILE A 251 -12.12 -0.03 16.74
N ASN A 252 -12.90 0.69 17.53
CA ASN A 252 -13.43 0.25 18.83
C ASN A 252 -14.91 -0.10 18.79
N LYS A 253 -15.64 0.48 17.84
CA LYS A 253 -17.07 0.25 17.63
C LYS A 253 -17.38 0.27 16.13
N PRO A 254 -18.38 -0.50 15.68
CA PRO A 254 -19.15 -1.49 16.44
C PRO A 254 -18.33 -2.74 16.80
N LYS A 255 -18.86 -3.59 17.70
CA LYS A 255 -18.14 -4.75 18.27
C LYS A 255 -17.63 -5.71 17.20
N GLU A 256 -18.40 -5.88 16.15
CA GLU A 256 -18.12 -6.75 15.01
C GLU A 256 -16.94 -6.25 14.16
N LEU A 257 -16.60 -4.96 14.25
CA LEU A 257 -15.56 -4.30 13.46
C LEU A 257 -14.32 -3.94 14.27
N ILE A 258 -14.21 -4.42 15.52
CA ILE A 258 -13.03 -4.18 16.36
C ILE A 258 -11.79 -4.78 15.67
N CYS A 259 -10.88 -3.90 15.26
CA CYS A 259 -9.68 -4.26 14.51
C CYS A 259 -8.57 -3.22 14.72
N PHE A 260 -7.32 -3.61 14.48
CA PHE A 260 -6.27 -2.63 14.21
C PHE A 260 -6.52 -2.00 12.85
N LEU A 261 -6.31 -0.69 12.75
CA LEU A 261 -6.49 0.07 11.53
C LEU A 261 -5.22 0.88 11.27
N ASN A 262 -4.42 0.47 10.30
CA ASN A 262 -3.20 1.17 9.95
C ASN A 262 -3.45 2.01 8.69
N THR A 263 -3.33 3.33 8.84
CA THR A 263 -3.65 4.31 7.82
C THR A 263 -2.38 4.98 7.32
N PHE A 264 -2.22 5.10 6.02
CA PHE A 264 -1.04 5.69 5.38
C PHE A 264 -1.39 6.40 4.09
N VAL A 265 -0.45 7.23 3.63
CA VAL A 265 -0.61 8.02 2.41
C VAL A 265 0.35 7.48 1.35
N LEU A 266 -0.18 7.25 0.15
CA LEU A 266 0.58 6.95 -1.06
C LEU A 266 0.65 8.20 -1.91
N LYS A 267 1.82 8.51 -2.45
CA LYS A 267 2.04 9.70 -3.25
C LYS A 267 2.41 9.33 -4.67
N THR A 268 1.61 9.75 -5.64
CA THR A 268 1.99 9.77 -7.05
C THR A 268 2.40 11.19 -7.45
N LYS A 269 2.75 11.41 -8.71
CA LYS A 269 2.93 12.79 -9.23
C LYS A 269 1.61 13.56 -9.29
N SER A 270 0.49 12.84 -9.35
CA SER A 270 -0.83 13.39 -9.62
C SER A 270 -1.60 13.71 -8.35
N ARG A 271 -1.45 12.87 -7.32
CA ARG A 271 -2.23 12.99 -6.08
C ARG A 271 -1.58 12.29 -4.89
N GLU A 272 -2.13 12.62 -3.72
CA GLU A 272 -1.97 11.84 -2.50
C GLU A 272 -3.23 11.00 -2.27
N ALA A 273 -3.07 9.73 -1.92
CA ALA A 273 -4.16 8.80 -1.66
C ALA A 273 -4.00 8.21 -0.26
N GLN A 274 -4.97 8.45 0.62
CA GLN A 274 -5.02 7.83 1.93
C GLN A 274 -5.62 6.42 1.82
N ILE A 275 -4.96 5.44 2.41
CA ILE A 275 -5.38 4.05 2.47
C ILE A 275 -5.36 3.58 3.91
N SER A 276 -6.40 2.88 4.34
CA SER A 276 -6.48 2.28 5.68
C SER A 276 -6.67 0.78 5.57
N ILE A 277 -5.83 0.00 6.25
CA ILE A 277 -5.86 -1.48 6.22
C ILE A 277 -6.23 -2.02 7.59
N ALA A 278 -7.24 -2.90 7.60
CA ALA A 278 -7.73 -3.55 8.82
C ALA A 278 -6.95 -4.84 9.11
N PHE A 279 -6.57 -5.02 10.37
CA PHE A 279 -5.91 -6.24 10.87
C PHE A 279 -6.63 -6.81 12.08
N PRO A 280 -6.72 -8.15 12.19
CA PRO A 280 -7.37 -8.79 13.32
C PRO A 280 -6.63 -8.54 14.64
N GLY A 281 -7.39 -8.62 15.72
CA GLY A 281 -6.90 -8.61 17.10
C GLY A 281 -6.15 -9.87 17.51
N TYR A 282 -5.86 -10.00 18.81
CA TYR A 282 -5.09 -11.14 19.36
C TYR A 282 -5.94 -12.39 19.66
N ASN A 283 -7.24 -12.26 19.87
CA ASN A 283 -8.09 -13.39 20.25
C ASN A 283 -8.54 -14.20 19.03
N LYS A 284 -8.82 -15.49 19.17
CA LYS A 284 -9.21 -16.35 18.05
C LYS A 284 -10.44 -15.84 17.29
N GLU A 285 -11.41 -15.29 18.02
CA GLU A 285 -12.62 -14.70 17.46
C GLU A 285 -12.36 -13.46 16.57
N ASP A 286 -11.23 -12.77 16.78
CA ASP A 286 -10.88 -11.57 16.03
C ASP A 286 -10.50 -11.89 14.58
N ALA A 287 -10.24 -13.16 14.24
CA ALA A 287 -9.97 -13.62 12.87
C ALA A 287 -11.17 -13.42 11.92
N GLU A 288 -12.40 -13.35 12.46
CA GLU A 288 -13.62 -13.16 11.66
C GLU A 288 -13.78 -11.73 11.12
N ILE A 289 -12.85 -10.82 11.44
CA ILE A 289 -12.94 -9.40 11.07
C ILE A 289 -13.19 -9.17 9.58
N TYR A 290 -12.50 -9.89 8.69
CA TYR A 290 -12.65 -9.70 7.24
C TYR A 290 -14.05 -10.07 6.76
N LYS A 291 -14.63 -11.12 7.34
CA LYS A 291 -16.01 -11.54 7.08
C LYS A 291 -17.02 -10.53 7.63
N ASN A 292 -16.80 -10.04 8.84
CA ASN A 292 -17.67 -9.05 9.47
C ASN A 292 -17.69 -7.75 8.67
N ILE A 293 -16.51 -7.27 8.28
CA ILE A 293 -16.38 -6.10 7.43
C ILE A 293 -17.13 -6.29 6.10
N LYS A 294 -16.90 -7.41 5.40
CA LYS A 294 -17.59 -7.70 4.13
C LYS A 294 -19.11 -7.69 4.30
N LYS A 295 -19.60 -8.30 5.38
CA LYS A 295 -21.03 -8.37 5.70
C LYS A 295 -21.62 -6.99 6.01
N ILE A 296 -20.91 -6.15 6.76
CA ILE A 296 -21.44 -4.89 7.30
C ILE A 296 -21.23 -3.74 6.31
N LEU A 297 -20.02 -3.55 5.81
CA LEU A 297 -19.65 -2.40 4.97
C LEU A 297 -19.84 -2.66 3.47
N CYS A 298 -19.65 -3.90 3.01
CA CYS A 298 -19.75 -4.26 1.59
C CYS A 298 -21.06 -4.95 1.22
N SER A 299 -22.12 -4.78 2.02
CA SER A 299 -23.44 -5.30 1.66
C SER A 299 -23.97 -4.64 0.38
N ASN A 300 -24.77 -5.36 -0.41
CA ASN A 300 -25.35 -4.90 -1.67
C ASN A 300 -26.20 -3.60 -1.56
N LYS A 301 -26.45 -3.12 -0.34
CA LYS A 301 -27.17 -1.88 -0.05
C LYS A 301 -26.25 -0.67 0.21
N GLY A 302 -24.92 -0.82 0.08
CA GLY A 302 -23.96 0.25 0.41
C GLY A 302 -23.90 0.48 1.92
N GLY A 303 -23.41 -0.51 2.66
CA GLY A 303 -23.40 -0.49 4.12
C GLY A 303 -22.61 0.68 4.70
N THR A 304 -23.22 1.42 5.63
CA THR A 304 -22.56 2.43 6.44
C THR A 304 -22.59 2.00 7.90
N SER A 305 -21.57 2.40 8.67
CA SER A 305 -21.48 2.10 10.09
C SER A 305 -20.75 3.22 10.79
N ASP A 306 -21.30 3.68 11.92
CA ASP A 306 -20.63 4.64 12.78
C ASP A 306 -19.48 3.95 13.49
N MET A 307 -18.26 4.39 13.17
CA MET A 307 -17.03 3.83 13.73
C MET A 307 -16.45 4.76 14.77
N GLU A 308 -16.07 4.19 15.91
CA GLU A 308 -15.25 4.89 16.89
C GLU A 308 -13.78 4.50 16.67
N VAL A 309 -12.94 5.47 16.29
CA VAL A 309 -11.52 5.24 16.01
C VAL A 309 -10.64 5.88 17.08
N THR A 310 -9.61 5.16 17.52
CA THR A 310 -8.60 5.67 18.46
C THR A 310 -7.19 5.51 17.90
N THR A 311 -6.43 6.61 17.94
CA THR A 311 -5.01 6.66 17.56
C THR A 311 -4.13 6.13 18.70
N PHE A 312 -3.16 5.27 18.37
CA PHE A 312 -2.23 4.69 19.35
C PHE A 312 -0.92 5.44 19.53
N GLU A 313 -0.52 6.27 18.58
CA GLU A 313 0.83 6.86 18.57
C GLU A 313 1.29 7.47 19.91
N PRO A 314 0.44 8.17 20.70
CA PRO A 314 0.86 8.69 22.01
C PRO A 314 1.28 7.61 23.03
N PHE A 315 0.82 6.38 22.84
CA PHE A 315 0.97 5.25 23.77
C PHE A 315 2.00 4.21 23.33
N LEU A 316 2.54 4.34 22.12
CA LEU A 316 3.53 3.41 21.56
C LEU A 316 4.93 4.03 21.64
N ASP A 317 5.83 3.38 22.36
CA ASP A 317 7.26 3.68 22.29
C ASP A 317 8.07 2.40 22.43
N LEU A 318 8.77 2.03 21.35
CA LEU A 318 9.60 0.83 21.31
C LEU A 318 10.85 0.93 22.20
N LYS A 319 11.14 2.11 22.75
CA LYS A 319 12.27 2.36 23.67
C LYS A 319 11.83 2.45 25.12
N ASP A 320 10.53 2.31 25.41
CA ASP A 320 10.00 2.27 26.77
C ASP A 320 9.60 0.85 27.12
N GLU A 321 10.33 0.26 28.05
CA GLU A 321 10.11 -1.10 28.54
C GLU A 321 8.67 -1.31 29.07
N ASN A 322 8.08 -0.27 29.67
CA ASN A 322 6.72 -0.34 30.24
C ASN A 322 5.63 -0.34 29.15
N ARG A 323 5.99 0.05 27.92
CA ARG A 323 5.07 0.14 26.78
C ARG A 323 5.21 -0.99 25.77
N VAL A 324 6.13 -1.93 26.02
CA VAL A 324 6.39 -3.09 25.14
C VAL A 324 5.14 -3.90 24.85
N PHE A 325 4.25 -4.04 25.82
CA PHE A 325 2.99 -4.78 25.70
C PHE A 325 1.77 -3.88 25.47
N SER A 326 1.94 -2.58 25.21
CA SER A 326 0.83 -1.63 25.09
C SER A 326 -0.22 -2.08 24.08
N SER A 327 0.17 -2.59 22.90
CA SER A 327 -0.80 -3.04 21.90
C SER A 327 -1.65 -4.21 22.41
N ALA A 328 -1.03 -5.19 23.08
CA ALA A 328 -1.72 -6.34 23.64
C ALA A 328 -2.58 -5.97 24.87
N ILE A 329 -2.06 -5.14 25.77
CA ILE A 329 -2.78 -4.68 26.96
C ILE A 329 -3.99 -3.82 26.58
N ILE A 330 -3.83 -2.90 25.63
CA ILE A 330 -4.95 -2.09 25.15
C ILE A 330 -5.98 -2.96 24.46
N TRP A 331 -5.56 -4.00 23.73
CA TRP A 331 -6.48 -4.97 23.15
C TRP A 331 -7.28 -5.73 24.22
N ASP A 332 -6.60 -6.24 25.25
CA ASP A 332 -7.23 -7.03 26.32
C ASP A 332 -8.25 -6.21 27.12
N LYS A 333 -7.89 -4.96 27.47
CA LYS A 333 -8.80 -4.04 28.20
C LYS A 333 -10.12 -3.81 27.47
N LYS A 334 -10.12 -3.81 26.13
CA LYS A 334 -11.35 -3.66 25.33
C LYS A 334 -12.27 -4.86 25.54
N LYS A 335 -11.73 -6.08 25.60
CA LYS A 335 -12.52 -7.28 25.89
C LYS A 335 -13.17 -7.22 27.28
N SER A 336 -12.44 -6.77 28.29
CA SER A 336 -12.95 -6.66 29.66
C SER A 336 -14.12 -5.66 29.75
N ALA A 337 -13.97 -4.49 29.13
CA ALA A 337 -15.00 -3.45 29.10
C ALA A 337 -16.27 -3.88 28.33
N HIS A 338 -16.13 -4.76 27.33
CA HIS A 338 -17.26 -5.29 26.58
C HIS A 338 -17.96 -6.47 27.27
N ASN A 339 -17.26 -7.26 28.09
CA ASN A 339 -17.86 -8.36 28.85
C ASN A 339 -18.62 -7.88 30.10
N SER A 340 -18.32 -6.68 30.62
CA SER A 340 -19.05 -6.05 31.72
C SER A 340 -20.39 -5.41 31.32
N VAL A 341 -20.70 -5.36 30.03
CA VAL A 341 -22.00 -4.91 29.51
C VAL A 341 -22.78 -6.15 29.05
N ARG A 342 -23.28 -6.94 29.99
CA ARG A 342 -24.37 -7.90 29.71
C ARG A 342 -25.70 -7.14 29.81
N PRO A 343 -26.67 -7.38 28.91
CA PRO A 343 -27.98 -6.78 29.03
C PRO A 343 -28.67 -7.30 30.30
N GLN A 344 -29.22 -6.39 31.09
CA GLN A 344 -30.34 -6.68 31.98
C GLN A 344 -31.62 -6.80 31.16
#